data_AF-A0A3M1PHA8-F1
#
_entry.id   AF-A0A3M1PHA8-F1
#
_cell.length_a   1.000
_cell.length_b   1.000
_cell.length_c   1.000
_cell.angle_alpha   90.00
_cell.angle_beta   90.00
_cell.angle_gamma   90.00
#
_symmetry.space_group_name_H-M   'P 1'
#
loop_
_entity.id
_entity.type
_entity.pdbx_description
1 polymer ?
#
loop_
_entity_poly.entity_id
_entity_poly.type
_entity_poly.pdbx_seq_one_letter_code
_entity_poly.pdbx_strand_id
1 'polypeptide(L)'
;MERPRWLSLTALTALSLGIGGLNEQAIATTFSNTQVDQGRFVVLGSAGGSRITVLEQVSNARACWQESSNGTVDALMTRFDFTGICARATDRNGYSVRVGGQDLGLQYTLRTVTQGNQIILYATPSRGSGTLEIGRSRSAASGFNRIQLNPGWYLSRRVYNGQALGHIYLTNDLSLAALTSTTRPIATTPSTGTPRPVTPAPAPIVVTPAPQPQRPVGTAPITIPVPPPASSVVVTRPTPVPVTPAPSTGSPTIVNGIPLPPPPPSVSAPETVAVLPVPSLPPAPQGQNPPGQVGSAYPGVFTGTPQPASPLASSLGFSYRVVVNGSTPDVQTRVRSLVPDAFRTVINGQVVMQAGLFRDRSTADQLLQRLSGANLQAAVVPVN
;
A
#
# COMPACT_ATOMS: atom_id res chain seq x y z
N MET A 1 -65.18 -63.15 -13.38
CA MET A 1 -64.91 -61.95 -14.19
C MET A 1 -65.62 -60.80 -13.51
N GLU A 2 -64.91 -60.04 -12.69
CA GLU A 2 -64.26 -58.75 -13.03
C GLU A 2 -65.18 -57.54 -12.77
N ARG A 3 -64.89 -56.82 -11.65
CA ARG A 3 -64.92 -55.36 -11.32
C ARG A 3 -66.13 -54.48 -11.76
N PRO A 4 -66.58 -53.47 -10.97
CA PRO A 4 -65.78 -52.29 -10.57
C PRO A 4 -66.01 -51.78 -9.12
N ARG A 5 -64.96 -51.36 -8.39
CA ARG A 5 -64.39 -49.98 -8.27
C ARG A 5 -65.39 -48.89 -7.88
N TRP A 6 -65.42 -48.53 -6.60
CA TRP A 6 -65.62 -47.15 -6.12
C TRP A 6 -64.44 -46.77 -5.21
N LEU A 7 -63.80 -45.65 -5.52
CA LEU A 7 -62.73 -45.02 -4.76
C LEU A 7 -63.21 -43.58 -4.51
N SER A 8 -63.37 -43.22 -3.23
CA SER A 8 -63.49 -41.83 -2.79
C SER A 8 -62.62 -41.61 -1.56
N LEU A 9 -61.93 -40.48 -1.60
CA LEU A 9 -60.78 -40.01 -0.83
C LEU A 9 -61.01 -39.83 0.68
N THR A 10 -59.91 -39.82 1.45
CA THR A 10 -59.51 -38.71 2.36
C THR A 10 -58.09 -38.95 2.89
N ALA A 11 -57.11 -38.17 2.43
CA ALA A 11 -56.52 -36.98 3.08
C ALA A 11 -55.40 -37.32 4.09
N LEU A 12 -54.15 -37.41 3.60
CA LEU A 12 -52.94 -37.30 4.43
C LEU A 12 -52.40 -35.87 4.33
N THR A 13 -52.46 -35.13 5.44
CA THR A 13 -51.76 -33.87 5.64
C THR A 13 -50.27 -34.17 5.87
N ALA A 14 -49.43 -33.86 4.88
CA ALA A 14 -47.98 -33.93 5.02
C ALA A 14 -47.47 -32.69 5.78
N LEU A 15 -46.83 -32.93 6.92
CA LEU A 15 -46.14 -31.95 7.76
C LEU A 15 -44.81 -31.57 7.07
N SER A 16 -44.72 -30.40 6.44
CA SER A 16 -43.46 -29.91 5.89
C SER A 16 -42.63 -29.22 6.98
N LEU A 17 -41.68 -29.94 7.57
CA LEU A 17 -40.57 -29.35 8.31
C LEU A 17 -39.61 -28.66 7.33
N GLY A 18 -39.72 -27.34 7.20
CA GLY A 18 -38.73 -26.50 6.54
C GLY A 18 -37.53 -26.27 7.46
N ILE A 19 -36.61 -27.24 7.53
CA ILE A 19 -35.26 -27.05 8.07
C ILE A 19 -34.34 -26.71 6.90
N GLY A 20 -33.56 -25.64 7.03
CA GLY A 20 -32.38 -25.43 6.20
C GLY A 20 -32.24 -24.00 5.71
N GLY A 21 -31.77 -23.12 6.60
CA GLY A 21 -31.17 -21.87 6.17
C GLY A 21 -30.08 -22.16 5.13
N LEU A 22 -30.09 -21.39 4.05
CA LEU A 22 -28.98 -21.33 3.11
C LEU A 22 -27.79 -20.75 3.89
N ASN A 23 -27.00 -21.64 4.51
CA ASN A 23 -25.65 -21.32 4.91
C ASN A 23 -24.84 -21.15 3.62
N GLU A 24 -24.89 -19.97 3.01
CA GLU A 24 -23.84 -19.52 2.11
C GLU A 24 -22.55 -19.52 2.92
N GLN A 25 -21.82 -20.63 2.85
CA GLN A 25 -20.48 -20.67 3.38
C GLN A 25 -19.67 -19.66 2.57
N ALA A 26 -19.18 -18.62 3.24
CA ALA A 26 -18.23 -17.70 2.66
C ALA A 26 -17.04 -18.52 2.13
N ILE A 27 -16.81 -18.50 0.81
CA ILE A 27 -15.62 -19.09 0.21
C ILE A 27 -14.44 -18.28 0.72
N ALA A 28 -13.68 -18.85 1.67
CA ALA A 28 -12.46 -18.24 2.14
C ALA A 28 -11.44 -18.26 0.99
N THR A 29 -11.21 -17.09 0.38
CA THR A 29 -10.17 -16.94 -0.65
C THR A 29 -8.83 -17.32 -0.05
N THR A 30 -8.29 -18.45 -0.50
CA THR A 30 -7.02 -18.96 0.02
C THR A 30 -5.89 -18.37 -0.80
N PHE A 31 -5.05 -17.55 -0.17
CA PHE A 31 -3.83 -17.05 -0.79
C PHE A 31 -2.66 -17.96 -0.43
N SER A 32 -1.87 -18.31 -1.44
CA SER A 32 -0.56 -18.95 -1.27
C SER A 32 0.52 -17.87 -1.21
N ASN A 33 1.77 -18.29 -1.00
CA ASN A 33 2.92 -17.40 -1.07
C ASN A 33 4.12 -18.09 -1.74
N THR A 34 5.01 -17.28 -2.29
CA THR A 34 6.32 -17.72 -2.78
C THR A 34 7.40 -16.89 -2.14
N GLN A 35 8.50 -17.51 -1.73
CA GLN A 35 9.66 -16.77 -1.21
C GLN A 35 10.19 -15.85 -2.31
N VAL A 36 10.61 -14.64 -1.91
CA VAL A 36 11.25 -13.67 -2.82
C VAL A 36 12.75 -13.66 -2.63
N ASP A 37 13.49 -13.12 -3.60
CA ASP A 37 14.92 -12.82 -3.43
C ASP A 37 15.07 -11.69 -2.39
N GLN A 38 15.55 -12.02 -1.21
CA GLN A 38 15.70 -11.08 -0.10
C GLN A 38 16.63 -9.91 -0.43
N GLY A 39 17.60 -10.10 -1.33
CA GLY A 39 18.55 -9.06 -1.74
C GLY A 39 17.89 -7.93 -2.55
N ARG A 40 16.71 -8.20 -3.13
CA ARG A 40 15.90 -7.22 -3.85
C ARG A 40 15.02 -6.39 -2.93
N PHE A 41 15.02 -6.65 -1.63
CA PHE A 41 14.13 -5.97 -0.69
C PHE A 41 14.87 -5.30 0.45
N VAL A 42 14.27 -4.24 0.98
CA VAL A 42 14.65 -3.65 2.25
C VAL A 42 13.41 -3.30 3.07
N VAL A 43 13.43 -3.68 4.36
CA VAL A 43 12.40 -3.30 5.33
C VAL A 43 12.92 -2.11 6.11
N LEU A 44 12.13 -1.03 6.14
CA LEU A 44 12.52 0.25 6.70
C LEU A 44 11.61 0.63 7.86
N GLY A 45 12.21 1.14 8.94
CA GLY A 45 11.50 1.79 10.04
C GLY A 45 12.14 3.14 10.37
N SER A 46 11.38 4.07 10.93
CA SER A 46 11.88 5.37 11.39
C SER A 46 11.76 5.52 12.90
N ALA A 47 12.68 6.26 13.50
CA ALA A 47 12.65 6.55 14.93
C ALA A 47 11.39 7.37 15.29
N GLY A 48 10.65 6.94 16.32
CA GLY A 48 9.34 7.49 16.66
C GLY A 48 8.20 7.10 15.71
N GLY A 49 8.52 6.42 14.60
CA GLY A 49 7.54 5.89 13.66
C GLY A 49 6.82 4.65 14.21
N SER A 50 5.61 4.39 13.71
CA SER A 50 4.78 3.26 14.13
C SER A 50 4.54 2.21 13.03
N ARG A 51 5.13 2.39 11.84
CA ARG A 51 4.90 1.57 10.65
C ARG A 51 6.21 1.30 9.94
N ILE A 52 6.21 0.25 9.12
CA ILE A 52 7.32 -0.03 8.22
C ILE A 52 7.03 0.45 6.81
N THR A 53 8.09 0.54 6.02
CA THR A 53 8.03 0.61 4.56
C THR A 53 8.88 -0.52 4.00
N VAL A 54 8.32 -1.33 3.11
CA VAL A 54 9.06 -2.35 2.37
C VAL A 54 9.30 -1.82 0.96
N LEU A 55 10.57 -1.75 0.55
CA LEU A 55 10.94 -1.41 -0.81
C LEU A 55 11.42 -2.65 -1.54
N GLU A 56 11.15 -2.67 -2.84
CA GLU A 56 11.61 -3.69 -3.77
C GLU A 56 12.36 -3.03 -4.92
N GLN A 57 13.51 -3.59 -5.27
CA GLN A 57 14.22 -3.32 -6.50
C GLN A 57 13.61 -4.23 -7.58
N VAL A 58 12.85 -3.66 -8.52
CA VAL A 58 12.18 -4.41 -9.60
C VAL A 58 13.13 -4.61 -10.78
N SER A 59 13.80 -3.54 -11.21
CA SER A 59 14.86 -3.59 -12.23
C SER A 59 16.18 -3.00 -11.71
N ASN A 60 17.26 -3.08 -12.48
CA ASN A 60 18.57 -2.50 -12.11
C ASN A 60 18.83 -1.14 -12.77
N ALA A 61 17.83 -0.53 -13.42
CA ALA A 61 18.00 0.73 -14.13
C ALA A 61 18.45 1.88 -13.22
N ARG A 62 17.99 1.87 -11.96
CA ARG A 62 18.40 2.82 -10.92
C ARG A 62 18.17 2.23 -9.53
N ALA A 63 19.08 2.49 -8.60
CA ALA A 63 18.94 2.03 -7.22
C ALA A 63 17.71 2.65 -6.53
N CYS A 64 16.89 1.82 -5.89
CA CYS A 64 15.69 2.24 -5.17
C CYS A 64 15.99 2.79 -3.77
N TRP A 65 17.12 2.36 -3.20
CA TRP A 65 17.64 2.86 -1.94
C TRP A 65 19.17 2.79 -1.92
N GLN A 66 19.75 3.50 -0.95
CA GLN A 66 21.17 3.41 -0.62
C GLN A 66 21.32 3.35 0.89
N GLU A 67 22.13 2.42 1.38
CA GLU A 67 22.39 2.25 2.82
C GLU A 67 23.72 2.90 3.19
N SER A 68 23.72 3.64 4.29
CA SER A 68 24.90 4.28 4.87
C SER A 68 25.56 3.36 5.89
N SER A 69 26.83 3.62 6.18
CA SER A 69 27.62 2.81 7.14
C SER A 69 27.05 2.80 8.56
N ASN A 70 26.31 3.85 8.94
CA ASN A 70 25.64 3.99 10.24
C ASN A 70 24.26 3.28 10.32
N GLY A 71 23.84 2.57 9.25
CA GLY A 71 22.59 1.81 9.19
C GLY A 71 21.35 2.61 8.78
N THR A 72 21.50 3.89 8.45
CA THR A 72 20.42 4.65 7.82
C THR A 72 20.28 4.31 6.34
N VAL A 73 19.06 4.40 5.83
CA VAL A 73 18.74 4.09 4.44
C VAL A 73 18.10 5.31 3.79
N ASP A 74 18.70 5.76 2.70
CA ASP A 74 18.12 6.78 1.83
C ASP A 74 17.21 6.13 0.80
N ALA A 75 15.91 6.46 0.83
CA ALA A 75 14.92 5.94 -0.10
C ALA A 75 14.95 6.72 -1.43
N LEU A 76 15.98 6.46 -2.23
CA LEU A 76 16.24 7.13 -3.51
C LEU A 76 15.04 7.18 -4.46
N MET A 77 14.17 6.16 -4.43
CA MET A 77 12.95 6.09 -5.24
C MET A 77 12.01 7.30 -5.07
N THR A 78 12.15 8.08 -4.00
CA THR A 78 11.34 9.30 -3.78
C THR A 78 11.75 10.48 -4.66
N ARG A 79 12.88 10.36 -5.36
CA ARG A 79 13.52 11.44 -6.13
C ARG A 79 13.43 11.26 -7.64
N PHE A 80 12.81 10.20 -8.13
CA PHE A 80 12.67 9.93 -9.57
C PHE A 80 11.36 9.17 -9.85
N ASP A 81 11.02 9.06 -11.15
CA ASP A 81 9.92 8.18 -11.56
C ASP A 81 10.34 6.72 -11.41
N PHE A 82 9.85 6.08 -10.36
CA PHE A 82 10.23 4.72 -10.02
C PHE A 82 9.42 3.64 -10.76
N THR A 83 8.52 4.01 -11.68
CA THR A 83 7.67 3.06 -12.42
C THR A 83 8.51 2.03 -13.17
N GLY A 84 8.26 0.74 -12.92
CA GLY A 84 9.05 -0.36 -13.50
C GLY A 84 10.48 -0.52 -12.94
N ILE A 85 10.88 0.31 -11.97
CA ILE A 85 12.21 0.28 -11.35
C ILE A 85 12.11 -0.16 -9.89
N CYS A 86 11.17 0.39 -9.14
CA CYS A 86 10.95 0.08 -7.73
C CYS A 86 9.49 -0.30 -7.47
N ALA A 87 9.26 -1.15 -6.49
CA ALA A 87 7.95 -1.30 -5.85
C ALA A 87 8.02 -0.88 -4.39
N ARG A 88 6.87 -0.55 -3.81
CA ARG A 88 6.77 -0.15 -2.41
C ARG A 88 5.51 -0.70 -1.76
N ALA A 89 5.64 -1.10 -0.51
CA ALA A 89 4.53 -1.41 0.38
C ALA A 89 4.65 -0.56 1.66
N THR A 90 3.66 0.30 1.90
CA THR A 90 3.69 1.33 2.94
C THR A 90 2.58 1.18 3.98
N ASP A 91 1.71 0.21 3.77
CA ASP A 91 0.55 -0.01 4.60
C ASP A 91 0.15 -1.48 4.69
N ARG A 92 -0.92 -1.74 5.44
CA ARG A 92 -1.46 -3.07 5.69
C ARG A 92 -2.04 -3.74 4.43
N ASN A 93 -2.32 -2.98 3.36
CA ASN A 93 -2.72 -3.55 2.07
C ASN A 93 -1.49 -4.01 1.29
N GLY A 94 -0.34 -3.36 1.48
CA GLY A 94 0.93 -3.74 0.85
C GLY A 94 1.70 -4.83 1.60
N TYR A 95 1.51 -4.97 2.92
CA TYR A 95 2.19 -6.00 3.70
C TYR A 95 1.36 -6.55 4.87
N SER A 96 1.61 -7.81 5.25
CA SER A 96 1.08 -8.42 6.48
C SER A 96 2.03 -9.48 7.04
N VAL A 97 1.69 -10.08 8.19
CA VAL A 97 2.44 -11.18 8.77
C VAL A 97 1.81 -12.52 8.38
N ARG A 98 2.63 -13.52 8.06
CA ARG A 98 2.21 -14.88 7.77
C ARG A 98 3.03 -15.86 8.58
N VAL A 99 2.41 -16.75 9.35
CA VAL A 99 3.14 -17.71 10.20
C VAL A 99 2.54 -19.10 10.05
N GLY A 100 3.36 -20.14 9.97
CA GLY A 100 2.89 -21.53 9.84
C GLY A 100 1.89 -21.73 8.70
N GLY A 101 2.06 -21.00 7.59
CA GLY A 101 1.14 -21.03 6.45
C GLY A 101 -0.17 -20.25 6.62
N GLN A 102 -0.39 -19.56 7.74
CA GLN A 102 -1.59 -18.75 7.99
C GLN A 102 -1.33 -17.27 7.76
N ASP A 103 -2.15 -16.61 6.94
CA ASP A 103 -2.14 -15.14 6.78
C ASP A 103 -2.85 -14.51 7.98
N LEU A 104 -2.10 -13.77 8.79
CA LEU A 104 -2.61 -13.14 10.00
C LEU A 104 -2.91 -11.65 9.81
N GLY A 105 -2.98 -11.14 8.57
CA GLY A 105 -3.16 -9.70 8.30
C GLY A 105 -4.42 -9.07 8.87
N LEU A 106 -5.46 -9.87 9.17
CA LEU A 106 -6.67 -9.41 9.85
C LEU A 106 -6.56 -9.44 11.38
N GLN A 107 -5.69 -10.30 11.92
CA GLN A 107 -5.55 -10.56 13.35
C GLN A 107 -4.36 -9.80 13.96
N TYR A 108 -3.35 -9.50 13.16
CA TYR A 108 -2.11 -8.88 13.60
C TYR A 108 -1.81 -7.62 12.79
N THR A 109 -1.29 -6.62 13.49
CA THR A 109 -0.77 -5.39 12.91
C THR A 109 0.73 -5.34 13.08
N LEU A 110 1.45 -5.01 12.02
CA LEU A 110 2.87 -4.69 12.10
C LEU A 110 3.06 -3.27 12.63
N ARG A 111 3.83 -3.14 13.70
CA ARG A 111 4.18 -1.86 14.35
C ARG A 111 5.66 -1.79 14.64
N THR A 112 6.22 -0.60 14.45
CA THR A 112 7.56 -0.27 14.95
C THR A 112 7.46 0.41 16.30
N VAL A 113 8.42 0.15 17.18
CA VAL A 113 8.60 0.84 18.46
C VAL A 113 10.06 1.21 18.59
N THR A 114 10.35 2.48 18.90
CA THR A 114 11.71 2.90 19.24
C THR A 114 11.98 2.60 20.71
N GLN A 115 12.97 1.76 20.97
CA GLN A 115 13.39 1.36 22.31
C GLN A 115 14.89 1.57 22.44
N GLY A 116 15.29 2.52 23.29
CA GLY A 116 16.68 2.96 23.38
C GLY A 116 17.18 3.46 22.04
N ASN A 117 18.33 2.93 21.59
CA ASN A 117 18.92 3.28 20.29
C ASN A 117 18.53 2.28 19.17
N GLN A 118 17.40 1.60 19.25
CA GLN A 118 16.95 0.66 18.22
C GLN A 118 15.47 0.85 17.88
N ILE A 119 15.10 0.45 16.67
CA ILE A 119 13.72 0.34 16.21
C ILE A 119 13.40 -1.15 16.15
N ILE A 120 12.40 -1.57 16.91
CA ILE A 120 11.95 -2.95 16.96
C ILE A 120 10.65 -3.08 16.17
N LEU A 121 10.57 -4.06 15.28
CA LEU A 121 9.39 -4.42 14.52
C LEU A 121 8.64 -5.56 15.22
N TYR A 122 7.41 -5.27 15.61
CA TYR A 122 6.49 -6.23 16.22
C TYR A 122 5.31 -6.52 15.30
N ALA A 123 4.81 -7.75 15.32
CA ALA A 123 3.42 -8.04 15.00
C ALA A 123 2.61 -8.07 16.30
N THR A 124 1.73 -7.09 16.46
CA THR A 124 0.85 -6.95 17.63
C THR A 124 -0.55 -7.47 17.30
N PRO A 125 -1.13 -8.37 18.10
CA PRO A 125 -2.49 -8.84 17.85
C PRO A 125 -3.52 -7.71 18.04
N SER A 126 -4.62 -7.77 17.32
CA SER A 126 -5.73 -6.83 17.45
C SER A 126 -6.54 -7.07 18.73
N ARG A 127 -6.49 -8.29 19.27
CA ARG A 127 -7.11 -8.72 20.53
C ARG A 127 -6.23 -9.75 21.23
N GLY A 128 -6.21 -9.75 22.56
CA GLY A 128 -5.45 -10.72 23.36
C GLY A 128 -3.96 -10.38 23.49
N SER A 129 -3.16 -11.40 23.84
CA SER A 129 -1.71 -11.33 24.02
C SER A 129 -0.98 -12.15 22.94
N GLY A 130 0.35 -12.14 22.95
CA GLY A 130 1.17 -12.88 21.97
C GLY A 130 1.76 -11.98 20.88
N THR A 131 2.31 -10.83 21.27
CA THR A 131 3.12 -9.97 20.39
C THR A 131 4.35 -10.74 19.92
N LEU A 132 4.59 -10.73 18.61
CA LEU A 132 5.75 -11.38 18.00
C LEU A 132 6.79 -10.34 17.63
N GLU A 133 8.04 -10.55 18.02
CA GLU A 133 9.14 -9.74 17.53
C GLU A 133 9.68 -10.32 16.22
N ILE A 134 9.69 -9.50 15.17
CA ILE A 134 10.01 -9.92 13.81
C ILE A 134 11.39 -9.44 13.38
N GLY A 135 11.86 -8.32 13.91
CA GLY A 135 13.15 -7.77 13.52
C GLY A 135 13.51 -6.52 14.29
N ARG A 136 14.76 -6.08 14.13
CA ARG A 136 15.33 -4.90 14.78
C ARG A 136 16.23 -4.13 13.82
N SER A 137 16.36 -2.83 14.02
CA SER A 137 17.42 -2.04 13.38
C SER A 137 18.71 -2.05 14.19
N ARG A 138 19.82 -1.72 13.52
CA ARG A 138 21.13 -1.46 14.17
C ARG A 138 21.12 -0.20 15.04
N SER A 139 20.38 0.82 14.62
CA SER A 139 20.31 2.12 15.28
C SER A 139 18.89 2.70 15.16
N ALA A 140 18.58 3.71 15.97
CA ALA A 140 17.36 4.53 15.84
C ALA A 140 17.74 5.94 15.39
N ALA A 141 18.60 6.04 14.38
CA ALA A 141 19.00 7.33 13.83
C ALA A 141 17.82 8.01 13.12
N SER A 142 17.90 9.33 12.97
CA SER A 142 16.88 10.11 12.26
C SER A 142 16.77 9.68 10.78
N GLY A 143 15.54 9.49 10.31
CA GLY A 143 15.22 8.96 8.98
C GLY A 143 14.89 7.47 8.98
N PHE A 144 14.98 6.80 7.83
CA PHE A 144 14.79 5.36 7.74
C PHE A 144 16.06 4.62 8.17
N ASN A 145 15.85 3.54 8.91
CA ASN A 145 16.86 2.56 9.27
C ASN A 145 16.41 1.21 8.75
N ARG A 146 17.36 0.39 8.27
CA ARG A 146 17.05 -0.98 7.89
C ARG A 146 16.64 -1.78 9.12
N ILE A 147 15.49 -2.45 9.03
CA ILE A 147 15.09 -3.50 9.98
C ILE A 147 15.67 -4.81 9.47
N GLN A 148 16.59 -5.39 10.23
CA GLN A 148 17.04 -6.76 10.02
C GLN A 148 16.00 -7.70 10.61
N LEU A 149 15.51 -8.63 9.79
CA LEU A 149 14.58 -9.66 10.26
C LEU A 149 15.32 -10.64 11.18
N ASN A 150 14.66 -11.05 12.26
CA ASN A 150 15.16 -12.03 13.21
C ASN A 150 15.33 -13.40 12.52
N PRO A 151 16.20 -14.29 13.02
CA PRO A 151 16.36 -15.63 12.47
C PRO A 151 15.01 -16.37 12.31
N GLY A 152 14.84 -17.04 11.18
CA GLY A 152 13.59 -17.72 10.80
C GLY A 152 12.52 -16.81 10.18
N TRP A 153 12.70 -15.49 10.21
CA TRP A 153 11.84 -14.55 9.49
C TRP A 153 12.41 -14.20 8.12
N TYR A 154 11.55 -14.19 7.10
CA TYR A 154 11.91 -13.84 5.72
C TYR A 154 10.73 -13.19 4.99
N LEU A 155 11.00 -12.52 3.87
CA LEU A 155 9.96 -11.96 3.01
C LEU A 155 9.45 -12.99 2.01
N SER A 156 8.14 -13.04 1.81
CA SER A 156 7.51 -13.80 0.72
C SER A 156 6.44 -12.94 0.04
N ARG A 157 6.05 -13.31 -1.17
CA ARG A 157 5.04 -12.60 -1.96
C ARG A 157 3.75 -13.40 -1.98
N ARG A 158 2.63 -12.71 -1.83
CA ARG A 158 1.29 -13.29 -1.97
C ARG A 158 1.04 -13.75 -3.41
N VAL A 159 0.47 -14.94 -3.54
CA VAL A 159 0.13 -15.55 -4.83
C VAL A 159 -1.34 -15.98 -4.82
N TYR A 160 -2.05 -15.67 -5.90
CA TYR A 160 -3.42 -16.10 -6.15
C TYR A 160 -3.52 -16.73 -7.52
N ASN A 161 -4.01 -17.97 -7.60
CA ASN A 161 -4.13 -18.73 -8.87
C ASN A 161 -2.83 -18.73 -9.71
N GLY A 162 -1.67 -18.87 -9.05
CA GLY A 162 -0.36 -18.85 -9.69
C GLY A 162 0.17 -17.46 -10.05
N GLN A 163 -0.61 -16.39 -9.87
CA GLN A 163 -0.18 -15.02 -10.12
C GLN A 163 0.37 -14.36 -8.87
N ALA A 164 1.60 -13.85 -8.98
CA ALA A 164 2.23 -13.01 -7.98
C ALA A 164 1.50 -11.66 -7.85
N LEU A 165 1.11 -11.30 -6.63
CA LEU A 165 0.44 -10.03 -6.31
C LEU A 165 1.44 -9.03 -5.71
N GLY A 166 1.02 -7.77 -5.56
CA GLY A 166 1.83 -6.71 -4.96
C GLY A 166 2.04 -6.82 -3.44
N HIS A 167 1.37 -7.76 -2.77
CA HIS A 167 1.39 -7.88 -1.32
C HIS A 167 2.57 -8.72 -0.82
N ILE A 168 3.28 -8.22 0.19
CA ILE A 168 4.46 -8.85 0.79
C ILE A 168 4.14 -9.36 2.20
N TYR A 169 4.49 -10.61 2.47
CA TYR A 169 4.41 -11.20 3.80
C TYR A 169 5.75 -11.14 4.52
N LEU A 170 5.72 -10.74 5.79
CA LEU A 170 6.77 -11.08 6.74
C LEU A 170 6.44 -12.48 7.28
N THR A 171 7.26 -13.45 6.89
CA THR A 171 6.93 -14.88 6.94
C THR A 171 7.79 -15.60 7.96
N ASN A 172 7.20 -16.54 8.69
CA ASN A 172 7.91 -17.52 9.50
C ASN A 172 7.23 -18.89 9.36
N ASP A 173 7.98 -19.97 9.25
CA ASP A 173 7.41 -21.31 9.02
C ASP A 173 6.91 -21.97 10.31
N LEU A 174 7.31 -21.44 11.48
CA LEU A 174 6.81 -21.90 12.77
C LEU A 174 5.34 -21.49 12.96
N SER A 175 4.60 -22.34 13.68
CA SER A 175 3.23 -22.04 14.07
C SER A 175 3.18 -20.84 15.04
N LEU A 176 2.03 -20.16 15.09
CA LEU A 176 1.83 -19.06 16.03
C LEU A 176 2.06 -19.49 17.49
N ALA A 177 1.60 -20.70 17.85
CA ALA A 177 1.82 -21.26 19.19
C ALA A 177 3.31 -21.45 19.50
N ALA A 178 4.11 -21.96 18.55
CA ALA A 178 5.56 -22.12 18.73
C ALA A 178 6.26 -20.77 18.91
N LEU A 179 5.92 -19.78 18.08
CA LEU A 179 6.50 -18.44 18.17
C LEU A 179 6.18 -17.73 19.49
N THR A 180 4.91 -17.80 19.92
CA THR A 180 4.46 -17.18 21.18
C THR A 180 5.06 -17.82 22.43
N SER A 181 5.35 -19.13 22.38
CA SER A 181 6.05 -19.85 23.48
C SER A 181 7.53 -19.49 23.59
N THR A 182 8.14 -19.06 22.48
CA THR A 182 9.57 -18.70 22.40
C THR A 182 9.80 -17.21 22.64
N THR A 183 8.81 -16.36 22.34
CA THR A 183 8.82 -14.98 22.81
C THR A 183 8.64 -14.95 24.31
N ARG A 184 9.74 -14.74 25.04
CA ARG A 184 9.73 -14.42 26.46
C ARG A 184 8.70 -13.30 26.68
N PRO A 185 7.73 -13.44 27.62
CA PRO A 185 6.76 -12.40 27.87
C PRO A 185 7.49 -11.09 28.15
N ILE A 186 7.19 -10.03 27.40
CA ILE A 186 7.49 -8.68 27.86
C ILE A 186 6.69 -8.53 29.14
N ALA A 187 7.38 -8.57 30.28
CA ALA A 187 6.79 -8.39 31.58
C ALA A 187 6.19 -6.98 31.66
N THR A 188 4.90 -6.87 31.37
CA THR A 188 4.07 -5.81 31.90
C THR A 188 3.90 -6.05 33.39
N THR A 189 4.35 -5.07 34.19
CA THR A 189 4.28 -4.87 35.65
C THR A 189 5.38 -5.51 36.54
N PRO A 190 6.09 -4.71 37.37
CA PRO A 190 6.65 -5.18 38.61
C PRO A 190 5.67 -4.85 39.75
N SER A 191 4.95 -5.86 40.23
CA SER A 191 4.35 -5.84 41.56
C SER A 191 4.90 -6.98 42.39
N THR A 192 5.52 -6.56 43.50
CA THR A 192 5.77 -7.26 44.78
C THR A 192 6.56 -8.57 44.83
N GLY A 193 7.71 -8.52 45.52
CA GLY A 193 7.90 -9.37 46.70
C GLY A 193 9.21 -10.16 46.79
N THR A 194 10.24 -9.60 47.45
CA THR A 194 11.15 -10.38 48.33
C THR A 194 11.82 -9.42 49.34
N PRO A 195 11.98 -9.79 50.63
CA PRO A 195 12.16 -8.84 51.72
C PRO A 195 13.62 -8.39 51.87
N ARG A 196 13.81 -7.10 52.13
CA ARG A 196 15.10 -6.49 52.48
C ARG A 196 15.40 -6.72 53.97
N PRO A 197 16.66 -6.99 54.37
CA PRO A 197 17.04 -7.05 55.78
C PRO A 197 16.75 -5.72 56.47
N VAL A 198 16.07 -5.80 57.62
CA VAL A 198 15.70 -4.66 58.47
C VAL A 198 16.94 -4.04 59.11
N THR A 199 17.16 -2.77 58.84
CA THR A 199 17.94 -1.87 59.71
C THR A 199 16.92 -1.05 60.51
N PRO A 200 17.05 -0.90 61.85
CA PRO A 200 16.06 -0.17 62.63
C PRO A 200 16.11 1.32 62.27
N ALA A 201 14.97 1.87 61.84
CA ALA A 201 14.79 3.31 61.64
C ALA A 201 14.29 3.97 62.95
N PRO A 202 14.69 5.23 63.25
CA PRO A 202 14.21 5.94 64.44
C PRO A 202 12.73 6.34 64.35
N ALA A 203 12.12 6.58 65.51
CA ALA A 203 10.70 6.85 65.72
C ALA A 203 10.13 8.03 64.87
N PRO A 204 8.83 8.00 64.51
CA PRO A 204 8.22 8.99 63.63
C PRO A 204 7.92 10.31 64.34
N ILE A 205 8.26 11.42 63.67
CA ILE A 205 7.76 12.76 64.00
C ILE A 205 6.35 12.88 63.42
N VAL A 206 5.39 13.22 64.27
CA VAL A 206 4.01 13.53 63.89
C VAL A 206 4.01 14.85 63.11
N VAL A 207 3.65 14.81 61.83
CA VAL A 207 3.40 16.01 61.03
C VAL A 207 1.93 16.05 60.64
N THR A 208 1.27 17.09 61.13
CA THR A 208 -0.14 17.43 60.92
C THR A 208 -0.42 17.75 59.43
N PRO A 209 -1.55 17.32 58.82
CA PRO A 209 -1.87 17.66 57.45
C PRO A 209 -2.32 19.13 57.31
N ALA A 210 -1.74 19.84 56.35
CA ALA A 210 -2.19 21.16 55.92
C ALA A 210 -3.45 21.07 55.01
N PRO A 211 -4.32 22.09 54.97
CA PRO A 211 -5.55 22.06 54.17
C PRO A 211 -5.27 22.20 52.67
N GLN A 212 -5.91 21.36 51.86
CA GLN A 212 -5.85 21.44 50.39
C GLN A 212 -6.71 22.60 49.86
N PRO A 213 -6.23 23.38 48.87
CA PRO A 213 -7.05 24.35 48.15
C PRO A 213 -8.09 23.67 47.27
N GLN A 214 -9.34 24.14 47.34
CA GLN A 214 -10.46 23.68 46.54
C GLN A 214 -10.26 23.99 45.05
N ARG A 215 -10.51 23.00 44.20
CA ARG A 215 -10.50 23.13 42.74
C ARG A 215 -11.79 23.82 42.28
N PRO A 216 -11.73 24.91 41.49
CA PRO A 216 -12.94 25.55 40.98
C PRO A 216 -13.65 24.65 39.96
N VAL A 217 -14.94 24.44 40.22
CA VAL A 217 -15.92 23.87 39.29
C VAL A 217 -16.39 24.99 38.38
N GLY A 218 -16.32 24.78 37.07
CA GLY A 218 -17.03 25.62 36.10
C GLY A 218 -16.36 25.69 34.75
N THR A 219 -16.95 25.04 33.75
CA THR A 219 -17.26 25.68 32.46
C THR A 219 -18.18 24.78 31.63
N ALA A 220 -19.21 25.41 31.09
CA ALA A 220 -20.30 24.85 30.29
C ALA A 220 -19.82 24.22 28.97
N PRO A 221 -20.63 23.37 28.32
CA PRO A 221 -20.31 22.83 27.00
C PRO A 221 -20.27 23.94 25.95
N ILE A 222 -19.14 24.04 25.25
CA ILE A 222 -18.97 24.88 24.06
C ILE A 222 -19.77 24.24 22.92
N THR A 223 -20.82 24.92 22.46
CA THR A 223 -21.54 24.57 21.23
C THR A 223 -20.71 25.03 20.03
N ILE A 224 -20.27 24.10 19.20
CA ILE A 224 -19.61 24.39 17.92
C ILE A 224 -20.72 24.66 16.89
N PRO A 225 -20.82 25.86 16.29
CA PRO A 225 -21.77 26.09 15.22
C PRO A 225 -21.33 25.31 13.97
N VAL A 226 -22.15 24.33 13.56
CA VAL A 226 -22.01 23.66 12.27
C VAL A 226 -22.60 24.60 11.21
N PRO A 227 -21.82 25.08 10.21
CA PRO A 227 -22.38 25.85 9.11
C PRO A 227 -23.29 24.95 8.24
N PRO A 228 -24.42 25.48 7.73
CA PRO A 228 -25.33 24.72 6.89
C PRO A 228 -24.65 24.30 5.57
N PRO A 229 -25.04 23.16 4.97
CA PRO A 229 -24.51 22.74 3.68
C PRO A 229 -24.85 23.78 2.61
N ALA A 230 -23.84 24.16 1.83
CA ALA A 230 -23.98 25.06 0.70
C ALA A 230 -25.00 24.50 -0.30
N SER A 231 -25.94 25.35 -0.70
CA SER A 231 -26.96 25.09 -1.70
C SER A 231 -26.36 24.52 -2.99
N SER A 232 -26.99 23.46 -3.48
CA SER A 232 -26.72 22.79 -4.74
C SER A 232 -26.66 23.79 -5.90
N VAL A 233 -25.48 23.97 -6.49
CA VAL A 233 -25.36 24.61 -7.81
C VAL A 233 -25.80 23.59 -8.84
N VAL A 234 -26.95 23.83 -9.45
CA VAL A 234 -27.45 23.09 -10.61
C VAL A 234 -26.51 23.36 -11.77
N VAL A 235 -25.64 22.39 -12.06
CA VAL A 235 -24.85 22.38 -13.30
C VAL A 235 -25.77 21.91 -14.42
N THR A 236 -26.22 22.84 -15.26
CA THR A 236 -26.93 22.54 -16.50
C THR A 236 -25.98 21.81 -17.46
N ARG A 237 -26.27 20.53 -17.69
CA ARG A 237 -25.61 19.66 -18.65
C ARG A 237 -25.86 20.18 -20.08
N PRO A 238 -24.83 20.43 -20.91
CA PRO A 238 -25.05 20.66 -22.33
C PRO A 238 -25.54 19.38 -22.99
N THR A 239 -26.58 19.52 -23.81
CA THR A 239 -27.17 18.51 -24.67
C THR A 239 -26.14 17.93 -25.67
N PRO A 240 -26.15 16.62 -25.96
CA PRO A 240 -25.36 16.06 -27.04
C PRO A 240 -26.00 16.40 -28.39
N VAL A 241 -25.19 16.93 -29.30
CA VAL A 241 -25.54 17.12 -30.72
C VAL A 241 -25.60 15.75 -31.41
N PRO A 242 -26.60 15.45 -32.25
CA PRO A 242 -26.62 14.20 -33.01
C PRO A 242 -25.59 14.28 -34.13
N VAL A 243 -24.60 13.38 -34.11
CA VAL A 243 -23.65 13.18 -35.22
C VAL A 243 -24.23 12.16 -36.19
N THR A 244 -24.51 12.62 -37.40
CA THR A 244 -24.86 11.82 -38.58
C THR A 244 -23.62 11.03 -39.05
N PRO A 245 -23.72 9.73 -39.37
CA PRO A 245 -22.62 8.99 -39.96
C PRO A 245 -22.48 9.34 -41.46
N ALA A 246 -21.28 9.75 -41.87
CA ALA A 246 -20.91 9.90 -43.26
C ALA A 246 -20.53 8.53 -43.87
N PRO A 247 -20.77 8.31 -45.18
CA PRO A 247 -20.62 7.01 -45.82
C PRO A 247 -19.15 6.64 -46.07
N SER A 248 -18.84 5.37 -45.84
CA SER A 248 -17.60 4.70 -46.21
C SER A 248 -17.54 4.44 -47.72
N THR A 249 -16.78 5.24 -48.43
CA THR A 249 -16.33 4.92 -49.80
C THR A 249 -14.99 4.20 -49.74
N GLY A 250 -15.01 2.94 -50.16
CA GLY A 250 -13.80 2.16 -50.40
C GLY A 250 -13.01 2.69 -51.59
N SER A 251 -11.70 2.51 -51.55
CA SER A 251 -10.83 2.50 -52.72
C SER A 251 -9.67 1.53 -52.46
N PRO A 252 -9.34 0.64 -53.41
CA PRO A 252 -8.22 -0.28 -53.26
C PRO A 252 -6.88 0.41 -53.55
N THR A 253 -5.89 0.14 -52.70
CA THR A 253 -4.50 0.56 -52.92
C THR A 253 -3.86 -0.33 -53.99
N ILE A 254 -3.49 0.25 -55.14
CA ILE A 254 -2.63 -0.38 -56.13
C ILE A 254 -1.19 0.01 -55.84
N VAL A 255 -0.31 -0.98 -55.64
CA VAL A 255 1.16 -0.82 -55.65
C VAL A 255 1.73 -1.86 -56.62
N ASN A 256 2.45 -1.41 -57.64
CA ASN A 256 3.24 -2.22 -58.59
C ASN A 256 2.53 -3.38 -59.33
N GLY A 257 1.30 -3.18 -59.82
CA GLY A 257 0.81 -3.86 -61.04
C GLY A 257 0.68 -5.40 -61.05
N ILE A 258 0.68 -6.08 -59.90
CA ILE A 258 0.48 -7.54 -59.82
C ILE A 258 -0.65 -7.85 -58.83
N PRO A 259 -1.72 -8.59 -59.21
CA PRO A 259 -2.77 -9.00 -58.28
C PRO A 259 -2.25 -10.03 -57.28
N LEU A 260 -2.42 -9.78 -55.97
CA LEU A 260 -2.21 -10.82 -54.95
C LEU A 260 -3.39 -11.81 -54.94
N PRO A 261 -3.13 -13.13 -54.83
CA PRO A 261 -4.18 -14.13 -54.72
C PRO A 261 -4.90 -14.02 -53.36
N PRO A 262 -6.22 -14.34 -53.30
CA PRO A 262 -6.97 -14.33 -52.05
C PRO A 262 -6.48 -15.45 -51.10
N PRO A 263 -6.56 -15.24 -49.78
CA PRO A 263 -6.21 -16.27 -48.80
C PRO A 263 -7.20 -17.45 -48.85
N PRO A 264 -6.74 -18.68 -48.51
CA PRO A 264 -7.58 -19.87 -48.55
C PRO A 264 -8.69 -19.83 -47.47
N PRO A 265 -9.83 -20.52 -47.69
CA PRO A 265 -10.93 -20.55 -46.75
C PRO A 265 -10.56 -21.34 -45.49
N SER A 266 -10.77 -20.73 -44.32
CA SER A 266 -10.70 -21.40 -43.03
C SER A 266 -11.79 -22.47 -42.93
N VAL A 267 -11.37 -23.73 -42.87
CA VAL A 267 -12.25 -24.88 -42.65
C VAL A 267 -12.81 -24.80 -41.24
N SER A 268 -14.14 -24.68 -41.13
CA SER A 268 -14.87 -24.89 -39.88
C SER A 268 -15.06 -26.39 -39.63
N ALA A 269 -14.84 -26.82 -38.39
CA ALA A 269 -15.37 -28.08 -37.86
C ALA A 269 -15.89 -27.83 -36.42
N PRO A 270 -16.90 -28.59 -35.96
CA PRO A 270 -17.95 -28.05 -35.11
C PRO A 270 -17.98 -28.63 -33.67
N GLU A 271 -18.71 -27.91 -32.80
CA GLU A 271 -19.55 -28.42 -31.69
C GLU A 271 -18.87 -29.18 -30.52
N THR A 272 -19.27 -29.13 -29.24
CA THR A 272 -20.20 -28.40 -28.38
C THR A 272 -19.93 -28.96 -26.97
N VAL A 273 -19.69 -28.16 -25.94
CA VAL A 273 -20.10 -28.53 -24.56
C VAL A 273 -20.45 -27.26 -23.79
N ALA A 274 -21.70 -27.20 -23.35
CA ALA A 274 -22.26 -26.13 -22.54
C ALA A 274 -21.80 -26.21 -21.08
N VAL A 275 -21.40 -25.08 -20.49
CA VAL A 275 -21.43 -24.86 -19.02
C VAL A 275 -21.83 -23.41 -18.72
N LEU A 276 -22.89 -23.30 -17.91
CA LEU A 276 -23.56 -22.22 -17.16
C LEU A 276 -22.94 -20.80 -17.07
N PRO A 277 -23.76 -19.73 -16.94
CA PRO A 277 -23.29 -18.34 -16.92
C PRO A 277 -22.65 -17.95 -15.57
N VAL A 278 -21.42 -17.46 -15.61
CA VAL A 278 -20.71 -16.83 -14.49
C VAL A 278 -21.02 -15.32 -14.50
N PRO A 279 -21.31 -14.67 -13.36
CA PRO A 279 -21.48 -13.22 -13.28
C PRO A 279 -20.17 -12.49 -13.64
N SER A 280 -20.22 -11.59 -14.61
CA SER A 280 -19.10 -10.74 -15.03
C SER A 280 -18.73 -9.74 -13.92
N LEU A 281 -17.53 -9.89 -13.35
CA LEU A 281 -16.86 -8.82 -12.59
C LEU A 281 -16.08 -7.89 -13.54
N PRO A 282 -15.91 -6.61 -13.19
CA PRO A 282 -15.26 -5.62 -14.06
C PRO A 282 -13.78 -5.94 -14.34
N PRO A 283 -13.21 -5.46 -15.47
CA PRO A 283 -11.85 -5.80 -15.87
C PRO A 283 -10.83 -5.23 -14.89
N ALA A 284 -9.93 -6.09 -14.38
CA ALA A 284 -8.69 -5.65 -13.76
C ALA A 284 -7.76 -5.06 -14.84
N PRO A 285 -7.02 -3.97 -14.57
CA PRO A 285 -6.09 -3.41 -15.54
C PRO A 285 -4.91 -4.37 -15.77
N GLN A 286 -4.73 -4.77 -17.03
CA GLN A 286 -3.64 -5.62 -17.49
C GLN A 286 -2.30 -4.87 -17.40
N GLY A 287 -1.45 -5.26 -16.45
CA GLY A 287 -0.03 -4.95 -16.49
C GLY A 287 0.68 -5.90 -17.45
N GLN A 288 0.99 -5.42 -18.65
CA GLN A 288 1.86 -6.13 -19.59
C GLN A 288 3.32 -5.98 -19.12
N ASN A 289 3.98 -7.10 -18.81
CA ASN A 289 5.44 -7.18 -18.82
C ASN A 289 5.88 -7.59 -20.23
N PRO A 290 6.81 -6.87 -20.90
CA PRO A 290 7.52 -7.41 -22.05
C PRO A 290 8.84 -8.08 -21.64
N PRO A 291 9.26 -9.17 -22.31
CA PRO A 291 10.60 -9.73 -22.17
C PRO A 291 11.62 -8.98 -23.05
N GLY A 292 12.79 -8.73 -22.45
CA GLY A 292 14.11 -8.41 -23.04
C GLY A 292 14.22 -7.70 -24.38
N GLN A 293 14.85 -6.51 -24.39
CA GLN A 293 15.68 -6.07 -25.51
C GLN A 293 16.83 -5.15 -25.04
N VAL A 294 18.03 -5.53 -25.45
CA VAL A 294 19.29 -4.77 -25.40
C VAL A 294 19.28 -3.69 -26.48
N GLY A 295 19.69 -2.46 -26.13
CA GLY A 295 19.93 -1.39 -27.09
C GLY A 295 19.88 0.00 -26.46
N SER A 296 21.03 0.66 -26.34
CA SER A 296 21.14 2.06 -25.93
C SER A 296 20.57 2.99 -27.00
N ALA A 297 19.56 3.80 -26.65
CA ALA A 297 19.19 5.03 -27.37
C ALA A 297 18.35 5.96 -26.45
N TYR A 298 18.67 7.26 -26.52
CA TYR A 298 18.06 8.51 -25.98
C TYR A 298 16.64 8.49 -25.35
N PRO A 299 16.35 9.40 -24.39
CA PRO A 299 15.21 9.28 -23.48
C PRO A 299 13.87 9.42 -24.20
N GLY A 300 13.13 8.32 -24.27
CA GLY A 300 11.79 8.26 -24.85
C GLY A 300 10.78 9.16 -24.12
N VAL A 301 9.86 9.72 -24.91
CA VAL A 301 8.64 10.38 -24.44
C VAL A 301 7.84 9.38 -23.61
N PHE A 302 7.62 9.72 -22.34
CA PHE A 302 6.99 8.83 -21.36
C PHE A 302 5.46 8.86 -21.52
N THR A 303 4.84 7.72 -21.81
CA THR A 303 3.38 7.55 -22.00
C THR A 303 2.66 6.97 -20.78
N GLY A 304 3.36 6.77 -19.66
CA GLY A 304 2.76 6.29 -18.40
C GLY A 304 1.91 7.35 -17.71
N THR A 305 0.82 6.93 -17.04
CA THR A 305 0.04 7.80 -16.15
C THR A 305 0.93 8.34 -15.02
N PRO A 306 0.96 9.66 -14.76
CA PRO A 306 1.78 10.22 -13.69
C PRO A 306 1.42 9.61 -12.33
N GLN A 307 2.41 9.11 -11.61
CA GLN A 307 2.20 8.46 -10.33
C GLN A 307 1.99 9.50 -9.20
N PRO A 308 1.11 9.25 -8.21
CA PRO A 308 0.92 10.17 -7.09
C PRO A 308 2.20 10.38 -6.28
N ALA A 309 2.37 11.60 -5.75
CA ALA A 309 3.53 11.93 -4.93
C ALA A 309 3.64 10.99 -3.71
N SER A 310 4.87 10.63 -3.32
CA SER A 310 5.07 9.69 -2.21
C SER A 310 4.71 10.32 -0.86
N PRO A 311 3.78 9.71 -0.08
CA PRO A 311 3.47 10.16 1.28
C PRO A 311 4.61 9.86 2.27
N LEU A 312 5.62 9.08 1.84
CA LEU A 312 6.78 8.76 2.67
C LEU A 312 7.72 9.95 2.87
N ALA A 313 7.61 10.98 2.03
CA ALA A 313 8.53 12.11 2.09
C ALA A 313 8.48 12.81 3.47
N SER A 314 7.32 12.94 4.11
CA SER A 314 7.21 13.49 5.47
C SER A 314 7.85 12.55 6.50
N SER A 315 7.63 11.24 6.37
CA SER A 315 8.23 10.22 7.24
C SER A 315 9.75 10.08 7.10
N LEU A 316 10.30 10.56 5.99
CA LEU A 316 11.73 10.65 5.69
C LEU A 316 12.38 11.93 6.24
N GLY A 317 11.59 12.78 6.91
CA GLY A 317 12.02 14.08 7.42
C GLY A 317 12.11 15.17 6.34
N PHE A 318 11.60 14.93 5.13
CA PHE A 318 11.46 15.98 4.13
C PHE A 318 10.20 16.78 4.44
N SER A 319 10.37 18.07 4.66
CA SER A 319 9.28 19.01 4.98
C SER A 319 8.81 19.76 3.74
N TYR A 320 9.63 19.81 2.69
CA TYR A 320 9.40 20.62 1.50
C TYR A 320 9.67 19.83 0.22
N ARG A 321 8.84 20.07 -0.80
CA ARG A 321 9.07 19.63 -2.16
C ARG A 321 9.03 20.81 -3.10
N VAL A 322 9.90 20.79 -4.11
CA VAL A 322 9.88 21.79 -5.18
C VAL A 322 9.20 21.16 -6.39
N VAL A 323 8.17 21.83 -6.90
CA VAL A 323 7.34 21.38 -8.02
C VAL A 323 7.31 22.46 -9.09
N VAL A 324 7.17 22.07 -10.35
CA VAL A 324 7.01 22.97 -11.49
C VAL A 324 5.63 22.73 -12.09
N ASN A 325 4.86 23.80 -12.22
CA ASN A 325 3.56 23.82 -12.85
C ASN A 325 3.73 23.64 -14.36
N GLY A 326 2.93 22.75 -14.93
CA GLY A 326 3.04 22.38 -16.34
C GLY A 326 3.83 21.08 -16.51
N SER A 327 3.19 20.16 -17.21
CA SER A 327 3.77 18.89 -17.62
C SER A 327 3.59 18.77 -19.13
N THR A 328 3.97 19.80 -19.88
CA THR A 328 4.12 19.66 -21.33
C THR A 328 5.51 19.07 -21.64
N PRO A 329 5.71 18.39 -22.79
CA PRO A 329 7.02 17.87 -23.17
C PRO A 329 8.14 18.93 -23.15
N ASP A 330 7.83 20.17 -23.54
CA ASP A 330 8.79 21.29 -23.52
C ASP A 330 9.19 21.70 -22.11
N VAL A 331 8.22 21.87 -21.21
CA VAL A 331 8.49 22.19 -19.80
C VAL A 331 9.29 21.06 -19.16
N GLN A 332 8.92 19.80 -19.43
CA GLN A 332 9.65 18.65 -18.93
C GLN A 332 11.12 18.63 -19.39
N THR A 333 11.37 18.93 -20.67
CA THR A 333 12.74 18.96 -21.22
C THR A 333 13.57 20.05 -20.55
N ARG A 334 13.02 21.25 -20.38
CA ARG A 334 13.69 22.38 -19.71
C ARG A 334 13.91 22.16 -18.21
N VAL A 335 12.97 21.52 -17.52
CA VAL A 335 13.15 21.16 -16.11
C VAL A 335 14.26 20.11 -15.99
N ARG A 336 14.27 19.08 -16.86
CA ARG A 336 15.29 18.01 -16.82
C ARG A 336 16.68 18.47 -17.22
N SER A 337 16.83 19.51 -18.04
CA SER A 337 18.15 20.09 -18.32
C SER A 337 18.79 20.76 -17.10
N LEU A 338 17.98 21.24 -16.15
CA LEU A 338 18.45 21.87 -14.91
C LEU A 338 18.50 20.91 -13.74
N VAL A 339 17.54 19.98 -13.71
CA VAL A 339 17.35 19.00 -12.65
C VAL A 339 17.10 17.65 -13.32
N PRO A 340 18.17 16.89 -13.61
CA PRO A 340 18.08 15.63 -14.36
C PRO A 340 17.12 14.61 -13.72
N ASP A 341 16.99 14.67 -12.39
CA ASP A 341 16.14 13.78 -11.60
C ASP A 341 14.66 14.21 -11.58
N ALA A 342 14.30 15.34 -12.20
CA ALA A 342 12.93 15.81 -12.19
C ALA A 342 11.98 14.87 -12.94
N PHE A 343 10.86 14.57 -12.31
CA PHE A 343 9.90 13.59 -12.80
C PHE A 343 8.46 14.07 -12.67
N ARG A 344 7.58 13.50 -13.50
CA ARG A 344 6.15 13.81 -13.48
C ARG A 344 5.48 13.12 -12.30
N THR A 345 4.61 13.83 -11.60
CA THR A 345 3.81 13.29 -10.51
C THR A 345 2.46 14.02 -10.41
N VAL A 346 1.55 13.49 -9.60
CA VAL A 346 0.28 14.14 -9.28
C VAL A 346 0.30 14.62 -7.84
N ILE A 347 -0.02 15.90 -7.64
CA ILE A 347 -0.17 16.54 -6.32
C ILE A 347 -1.50 17.29 -6.33
N ASN A 348 -2.37 17.01 -5.35
CA ASN A 348 -3.71 17.59 -5.25
C ASN A 348 -4.53 17.46 -6.55
N GLY A 349 -4.38 16.34 -7.27
CA GLY A 349 -5.06 16.10 -8.55
C GLY A 349 -4.45 16.82 -9.76
N GLN A 350 -3.43 17.66 -9.58
CA GLN A 350 -2.74 18.36 -10.67
C GLN A 350 -1.46 17.62 -11.08
N VAL A 351 -1.25 17.45 -12.38
CA VAL A 351 -0.01 16.88 -12.92
C VAL A 351 1.09 17.95 -12.93
N VAL A 352 2.15 17.70 -12.18
CA VAL A 352 3.28 18.60 -12.00
C VAL A 352 4.60 17.87 -12.22
N MET A 353 5.68 18.62 -12.41
CA MET A 353 7.04 18.08 -12.40
C MET A 353 7.64 18.29 -11.01
N GLN A 354 7.89 17.22 -10.26
CA GLN A 354 8.65 17.31 -9.02
C GLN A 354 10.15 17.42 -9.36
N ALA A 355 10.77 18.50 -8.91
CA ALA A 355 12.19 18.75 -9.10
C ALA A 355 13.04 18.32 -7.88
N GLY A 356 12.46 18.26 -6.68
CA GLY A 356 13.24 17.81 -5.52
C GLY A 356 12.44 17.68 -4.23
N LEU A 357 13.10 17.08 -3.22
CA LEU A 357 12.63 16.89 -1.86
C LEU A 357 13.69 17.39 -0.87
N PHE A 358 13.25 18.17 0.13
CA PHE A 358 14.13 18.92 1.02
C PHE A 358 13.61 18.88 2.46
N ARG A 359 14.54 18.87 3.42
CA ARG A 359 14.23 19.01 4.85
C ARG A 359 14.11 20.49 5.23
N ASP A 360 15.02 21.29 4.67
CA ASP A 360 15.15 22.72 4.95
C ASP A 360 14.49 23.58 3.87
N ARG A 361 13.74 24.59 4.31
CA ARG A 361 13.06 25.51 3.38
C ARG A 361 14.05 26.33 2.56
N SER A 362 15.15 26.78 3.16
CA SER A 362 16.18 27.57 2.49
C SER A 362 16.76 26.86 1.26
N THR A 363 17.01 25.56 1.37
CA THR A 363 17.53 24.76 0.25
C THR A 363 16.49 24.56 -0.85
N ALA A 364 15.22 24.37 -0.45
CA ALA A 364 14.11 24.33 -1.39
C ALA A 364 13.95 25.68 -2.14
N ASP A 365 14.08 26.79 -1.42
CA ASP A 365 13.98 28.16 -1.99
C ASP A 365 15.13 28.47 -2.95
N GLN A 366 16.34 27.95 -2.70
CA GLN A 366 17.47 28.06 -3.65
C GLN A 366 17.16 27.35 -4.98
N LEU A 367 16.58 26.14 -4.92
CA LEU A 367 16.19 25.43 -6.14
C LEU A 367 15.02 26.15 -6.85
N LEU A 368 14.06 26.67 -6.08
CA LEU A 368 12.97 27.50 -6.60
C LEU A 368 13.51 28.70 -7.38
N GLN A 369 14.44 29.46 -6.82
CA GLN A 369 15.05 30.61 -7.49
C GLN A 369 15.76 30.22 -8.80
N ARG A 370 16.47 29.10 -8.81
CA ARG A 370 17.14 28.59 -10.02
C ARG A 370 16.13 28.23 -11.12
N LEU A 371 15.03 27.57 -10.77
CA LEU A 371 13.98 27.19 -11.73
C LEU A 371 13.23 28.42 -12.24
N SER A 372 12.88 29.35 -11.35
CA SER A 372 12.23 30.62 -11.70
C SER A 372 13.11 31.48 -12.62
N GLY A 373 14.43 31.50 -12.39
CA GLY A 373 15.39 32.18 -13.26
C GLY A 373 15.46 31.60 -14.68
N ALA A 374 15.00 30.36 -14.88
CA ALA A 374 14.87 29.73 -16.20
C ALA A 374 13.45 29.88 -16.79
N ASN A 375 12.64 30.80 -16.27
CA ASN A 375 11.23 31.02 -16.63
C ASN A 375 10.34 29.79 -16.44
N LEU A 376 10.69 28.92 -15.48
CA LEU A 376 9.85 27.78 -15.08
C LEU A 376 8.98 28.19 -13.90
N GLN A 377 7.68 27.92 -13.97
CA GLN A 377 6.73 28.22 -12.90
C GLN A 377 6.89 27.23 -11.76
N ALA A 378 7.88 27.44 -10.91
CA ALA A 378 8.18 26.58 -9.77
C ALA A 378 7.48 27.07 -8.49
N ALA A 379 7.19 26.14 -7.58
CA ALA A 379 6.64 26.40 -6.26
C ALA A 379 7.22 25.45 -5.21
N VAL A 380 7.36 25.92 -3.98
CA VAL A 380 7.66 25.09 -2.82
C VAL A 380 6.35 24.70 -2.15
N VAL A 381 6.11 23.39 -2.04
CA VAL A 381 4.91 22.83 -1.42
C VAL A 381 5.33 22.06 -0.16
N PRO A 382 4.60 22.19 0.96
CA PRO A 382 4.82 21.36 2.15
C PRO A 382 4.60 19.88 1.84
N VAL A 383 5.38 19.04 2.49
CA VAL A 383 5.18 17.60 2.47
C VAL A 383 4.47 17.24 3.77
N ASN A 384 3.15 17.05 3.69
CA ASN A 384 2.30 16.69 4.83
C ASN A 384 2.13 15.17 4.89
#